data_AF-A0A955TCF5-F1
#
_entry.id   AF-A0A955TCF5-F1
#
_cell.length_a   1.000
_cell.length_b   1.000
_cell.length_c   1.000
_cell.angle_alpha   90.00
_cell.angle_beta   90.00
_cell.angle_gamma   90.00
#
_symmetry.space_group_name_H-M   'P 1'
#
loop_
_entity.id
_entity.type
_entity.pdbx_description
1 polymer ?
#
loop_
_entity_poly.entity_id
_entity_poly.type
_entity_poly.pdbx_seq_one_letter_code
_entity_poly.pdbx_strand_id
1 'polypeptide(L)'
;MRFRPPHLALLILIAMGSTALAEPSSRPNILFAIADDWSWPHAGAYGDQVALTPNFDRVAERGVLFHNAFCVAPQCSPNRASILTGRNIWENEEAGTHASSFPTKFTVYPGILAKAGYFTGFTGKPWGPGVWEEAGWPQNPAGKEFEPYQLNNLPEG
;
A
#
# COMPACT_ATOMS: atom_id res chain seq x y z
N MET A 1 -13.69 2.50 72.78
CA MET A 1 -13.40 3.92 72.50
C MET A 1 -11.97 4.03 71.99
N ARG A 2 -11.74 4.87 70.97
CA ARG A 2 -10.48 5.12 70.20
C ARG A 2 -10.30 4.31 68.91
N PHE A 3 -11.09 4.71 67.91
CA PHE A 3 -10.73 4.67 66.49
C PHE A 3 -9.47 5.52 66.25
N ARG A 4 -8.51 5.00 65.48
CA ARG A 4 -7.42 5.76 64.86
C ARG A 4 -7.38 5.39 63.38
N PRO A 5 -7.38 6.36 62.44
CA PRO A 5 -7.35 6.06 61.01
C PRO A 5 -5.90 5.84 60.55
N PRO A 6 -5.62 4.90 59.65
CA PRO A 6 -4.40 4.98 58.86
C PRO A 6 -4.67 5.89 57.67
N HIS A 7 -3.85 6.93 57.59
CA HIS A 7 -3.82 7.92 56.54
C HIS A 7 -3.68 7.24 55.17
N LEU A 8 -4.69 7.45 54.33
CA LEU A 8 -4.70 7.14 52.91
C LEU A 8 -3.67 8.05 52.23
N ALA A 9 -2.40 7.62 52.21
CA ALA A 9 -1.35 8.29 51.46
C ALA A 9 -1.56 8.00 49.97
N LEU A 10 -2.32 8.90 49.34
CA LEU A 10 -2.54 8.97 47.90
C LEU A 10 -1.21 9.31 47.20
N LEU A 11 -0.45 8.29 46.82
CA LEU A 11 0.68 8.41 45.90
C LEU A 11 0.15 8.58 44.47
N ILE A 12 -0.13 9.83 44.09
CA ILE A 12 -0.27 10.21 42.67
C ILE A 12 1.14 10.16 42.09
N LEU A 13 1.51 9.00 41.52
CA LEU A 13 2.68 8.88 40.68
C LEU A 13 2.33 9.58 39.36
N ILE A 14 2.71 10.86 39.24
CA ILE A 14 2.69 11.59 37.98
C ILE A 14 3.71 10.88 37.08
N ALA A 15 3.24 9.92 36.29
CA ALA A 15 3.96 9.43 35.13
C ALA A 15 4.04 10.62 34.17
N MET A 16 5.09 11.43 34.31
CA MET A 16 5.58 12.29 33.25
C MET A 16 6.00 11.35 32.13
N GLY A 17 5.02 10.95 31.31
CA GLY A 17 5.28 10.31 30.04
C GLY A 17 6.16 11.28 29.27
N SER A 18 7.41 10.91 29.07
CA SER A 18 8.25 11.48 28.03
C SER A 18 7.47 11.32 26.74
N THR A 19 6.75 12.37 26.33
CA THR A 19 6.39 12.57 24.95
C THR A 19 7.73 12.77 24.26
N ALA A 20 8.33 11.65 23.79
CA ALA A 20 9.36 11.71 22.78
C ALA A 20 8.73 12.54 21.65
N LEU A 21 9.16 13.79 21.54
CA LEU A 21 8.86 14.64 20.40
C LEU A 21 9.39 13.84 19.22
N ALA A 22 8.48 13.19 18.49
CA ALA A 22 8.82 12.59 17.23
C ALA A 22 9.42 13.72 16.40
N GLU A 23 10.71 13.58 16.07
CA GLU A 23 11.35 14.40 15.04
C GLU A 23 10.35 14.57 13.89
N PRO A 24 10.23 15.77 13.29
CA PRO A 24 9.33 15.97 12.16
C PRO A 24 9.61 14.86 11.19
N SER A 25 8.66 13.91 11.07
CA SER A 25 8.86 12.73 10.25
C SER A 25 9.17 13.27 8.86
N SER A 26 10.44 13.13 8.45
CA SER A 26 10.86 13.48 7.11
C SER A 26 9.90 12.74 6.19
N ARG A 27 9.10 13.47 5.43
CA ARG A 27 8.04 12.93 4.58
C ARG A 27 8.59 11.72 3.82
N PRO A 28 8.10 10.49 4.10
CA PRO A 28 8.75 9.29 3.60
C PRO A 28 8.53 9.13 2.11
N ASN A 29 9.46 8.47 1.41
CA ASN A 29 9.19 7.97 0.06
C ASN A 29 8.30 6.73 0.15
N ILE A 30 7.37 6.58 -0.81
CA ILE A 30 6.44 5.45 -0.85
C ILE A 30 6.70 4.65 -2.13
N LEU A 31 7.05 3.38 -1.99
CA LEU A 31 7.13 2.42 -3.09
C LEU A 31 5.98 1.43 -2.95
N PHE A 32 5.02 1.48 -3.88
CA PHE A 32 3.99 0.47 -4.01
C PHE A 32 4.40 -0.53 -5.08
N ALA A 33 4.75 -1.75 -4.66
CA ALA A 33 5.15 -2.84 -5.55
C ALA A 33 4.05 -3.92 -5.56
N ILE A 34 3.62 -4.32 -6.75
CA ILE A 34 2.61 -5.36 -6.96
C ILE A 34 3.08 -6.31 -8.06
N ALA A 35 2.90 -7.60 -7.86
CA ALA A 35 3.11 -8.61 -8.88
C ALA A 35 1.77 -9.04 -9.50
N ASP A 36 1.79 -9.32 -10.80
CA ASP A 36 0.62 -9.80 -11.52
C ASP A 36 0.51 -11.32 -11.36
N ASP A 37 -0.69 -11.80 -11.07
CA ASP A 37 -1.03 -13.23 -10.92
C ASP A 37 -0.17 -14.01 -9.90
N TRP A 38 0.43 -13.32 -8.91
CA TRP A 38 1.13 -13.99 -7.81
C TRP A 38 0.13 -14.51 -6.78
N SER A 39 -0.03 -15.84 -6.74
CA SER A 39 -0.83 -16.53 -5.72
C SER A 39 -0.08 -16.70 -4.39
N TRP A 40 -0.79 -16.54 -3.27
CA TRP A 40 -0.40 -17.19 -2.01
C TRP A 40 -0.45 -18.71 -2.23
N PRO A 41 0.62 -19.49 -1.98
CA PRO A 41 1.67 -19.26 -0.97
C PRO A 41 3.08 -19.00 -1.54
N HIS A 42 3.22 -18.59 -2.80
CA HIS A 42 4.48 -18.74 -3.56
C HIS A 42 5.62 -17.77 -3.19
N ALA A 43 6.03 -17.73 -1.92
CA ALA A 43 7.20 -17.02 -1.42
C ALA A 43 7.82 -17.79 -0.24
N GLY A 44 9.15 -17.71 -0.07
CA GLY A 44 9.85 -18.28 1.07
C GLY A 44 9.32 -17.75 2.41
N ALA A 45 9.00 -16.46 2.49
CA ALA A 45 8.38 -15.84 3.67
C ALA A 45 6.99 -16.43 4.03
N TYR A 46 6.30 -17.08 3.10
CA TYR A 46 5.05 -17.81 3.35
C TYR A 46 5.26 -19.32 3.50
N GLY A 47 6.50 -19.80 3.47
CA GLY A 47 6.86 -21.21 3.66
C GLY A 47 6.98 -22.03 2.36
N ASP A 48 6.96 -21.40 1.18
CA ASP A 48 7.24 -22.10 -0.08
C ASP A 48 8.71 -22.58 -0.09
N GLN A 49 8.91 -23.88 -0.34
CA GLN A 49 10.24 -24.51 -0.37
C GLN A 49 10.87 -24.51 -1.78
N VAL A 50 10.12 -24.13 -2.80
CA VAL A 50 10.51 -24.15 -4.21
C VAL A 50 10.78 -22.74 -4.73
N ALA A 51 9.93 -21.77 -4.36
CA ALA A 51 10.09 -20.39 -4.81
C ALA A 51 11.31 -19.72 -4.15
N LEU A 52 12.26 -19.26 -4.96
CA LEU A 52 13.42 -18.49 -4.50
C LEU A 52 13.09 -16.99 -4.52
N THR A 53 12.69 -16.44 -3.38
CA THR A 53 12.25 -15.04 -3.25
C THR A 53 13.08 -14.22 -2.26
N PRO A 54 14.43 -14.29 -2.27
CA PRO A 54 15.27 -13.73 -1.20
C PRO A 54 15.07 -12.23 -0.97
N ASN A 55 14.77 -11.47 -2.03
CA ASN A 55 14.50 -10.03 -1.93
C ASN A 55 13.15 -9.71 -1.28
N PHE A 56 12.11 -10.49 -1.59
CA PHE A 56 10.81 -10.35 -0.93
C PHE A 56 10.90 -10.79 0.52
N ASP A 57 11.57 -11.91 0.79
CA ASP A 57 11.74 -12.47 2.12
C ASP A 57 12.49 -11.50 3.04
N ARG A 58 13.54 -10.84 2.53
CA ARG A 58 14.26 -9.77 3.24
C ARG A 58 13.38 -8.58 3.61
N VAL A 59 12.42 -8.21 2.76
CA VAL A 59 11.46 -7.13 3.06
C VAL A 59 10.46 -7.59 4.11
N ALA A 60 9.97 -8.83 4.01
CA ALA A 60 9.05 -9.42 4.99
C ALA A 60 9.67 -9.51 6.39
N GLU A 61 10.93 -9.96 6.50
CA GLU A 61 11.66 -10.08 7.77
C GLU A 61 11.85 -8.74 8.50
N ARG A 62 12.03 -7.65 7.74
CA ARG A 62 12.27 -6.30 8.28
C ARG A 62 11.00 -5.46 8.40
N GLY A 63 9.85 -6.04 8.04
CA GLY A 63 8.59 -5.33 7.94
C GLY A 63 7.46 -6.06 8.66
N VAL A 64 6.26 -5.92 8.11
CA VAL A 64 5.06 -6.61 8.58
C VAL A 64 4.58 -7.52 7.46
N LEU A 65 4.48 -8.82 7.74
CA LEU A 65 3.94 -9.82 6.83
C LEU A 65 2.47 -10.11 7.17
N PHE A 66 1.58 -9.93 6.19
CA PHE A 66 0.16 -10.21 6.37
C PHE A 66 -0.16 -11.63 5.90
N HIS A 67 -0.58 -12.50 6.81
CA HIS A 67 -1.05 -13.85 6.47
C HIS A 67 -2.50 -13.88 5.95
N ASN A 68 -3.24 -12.78 6.13
CA ASN A 68 -4.64 -12.64 5.73
C ASN A 68 -4.82 -11.33 4.96
N ALA A 69 -4.38 -11.33 3.70
CA ALA A 69 -4.59 -10.24 2.75
C ALA A 69 -5.33 -10.77 1.52
N PHE A 70 -6.48 -10.20 1.20
CA PHE A 70 -7.36 -10.70 0.14
C PHE A 70 -7.51 -9.67 -0.97
N CYS A 71 -7.43 -10.13 -2.22
CA CYS A 71 -7.82 -9.32 -3.37
C CYS A 71 -9.34 -9.11 -3.37
N VAL A 72 -9.78 -7.92 -3.75
CA VAL A 72 -11.22 -7.62 -3.82
C VAL A 72 -11.89 -8.18 -5.07
N ALA A 73 -11.10 -8.53 -6.09
CA ALA A 73 -11.54 -9.27 -7.26
C ALA A 73 -10.41 -10.18 -7.79
N PRO A 74 -10.76 -11.32 -8.41
CA PRO A 74 -9.79 -12.24 -9.02
C PRO A 74 -9.40 -11.82 -10.45
N GLN A 75 -9.44 -10.52 -10.77
CA GLN A 75 -9.20 -9.99 -12.12
C GLN A 75 -8.35 -8.72 -12.06
N CYS A 76 -7.44 -8.52 -13.03
CA CYS A 76 -6.45 -7.44 -13.01
C CYS A 76 -7.08 -6.04 -12.90
N SER A 77 -7.94 -5.64 -13.86
CA SER A 77 -8.54 -4.30 -13.92
C SER A 77 -9.36 -3.94 -12.68
N PRO A 78 -10.34 -4.74 -12.24
CA PRO A 78 -11.17 -4.36 -11.09
C PRO A 78 -10.41 -4.40 -9.76
N ASN A 79 -9.46 -5.32 -9.59
CA ASN A 79 -8.60 -5.32 -8.40
C ASN A 79 -7.69 -4.09 -8.37
N ARG A 80 -7.05 -3.74 -9.50
CA ARG A 80 -6.19 -2.55 -9.60
C ARG A 80 -6.97 -1.25 -9.48
N ALA A 81 -8.21 -1.18 -9.99
CA ALA A 81 -9.08 -0.03 -9.79
C ALA A 81 -9.36 0.19 -8.30
N SER A 82 -9.67 -0.89 -7.58
CA SER A 82 -9.95 -0.85 -6.15
C SER A 82 -8.72 -0.49 -5.31
N ILE A 83 -7.53 -0.95 -5.70
CA ILE A 83 -6.25 -0.49 -5.10
C ILE A 83 -6.08 1.02 -5.28
N LEU A 84 -6.36 1.54 -6.48
CA LEU A 84 -6.20 2.95 -6.79
C LEU A 84 -7.21 3.83 -6.06
N THR A 85 -8.47 3.41 -6.00
CA THR A 85 -9.58 4.21 -5.42
C THR A 85 -9.80 3.98 -3.94
N GLY A 86 -9.32 2.86 -3.38
CA GLY A 86 -9.62 2.43 -2.02
C GLY A 86 -11.08 1.97 -1.82
N ARG A 87 -11.76 1.56 -2.90
CA ARG A 87 -13.19 1.20 -2.91
C ARG A 87 -13.39 -0.27 -3.27
N ASN A 88 -14.55 -0.82 -2.91
CA ASN A 88 -14.95 -2.14 -3.40
C ASN A 88 -15.30 -2.09 -4.89
N ILE A 89 -15.26 -3.25 -5.56
CA ILE A 89 -15.48 -3.34 -7.00
C ILE A 89 -16.84 -2.82 -7.45
N TRP A 90 -17.90 -3.04 -6.67
CA TRP A 90 -19.27 -2.59 -6.99
C TRP A 90 -19.45 -1.07 -6.84
N GLU A 91 -18.52 -0.38 -6.19
CA GLU A 91 -18.51 1.07 -6.04
C GLU A 91 -17.70 1.77 -7.15
N ASN A 92 -16.96 0.98 -7.96
CA ASN A 92 -16.07 1.48 -9.01
C ASN A 92 -16.73 1.50 -10.41
N GLU A 93 -18.02 1.21 -10.52
CA GLU A 93 -18.80 1.26 -11.76
C GLU A 93 -18.13 0.49 -12.91
N GLU A 94 -17.88 1.11 -14.06
CA GLU A 94 -17.21 0.50 -15.21
C GLU A 94 -15.84 -0.06 -14.83
N ALA A 95 -15.09 0.63 -13.96
CA ALA A 95 -13.77 0.19 -13.51
C ALA A 95 -13.84 -1.05 -12.60
N GLY A 96 -15.01 -1.38 -12.08
CA GLY A 96 -15.32 -2.63 -11.38
C GLY A 96 -15.44 -3.84 -12.30
N THR A 97 -15.34 -3.66 -13.62
CA THR A 97 -15.44 -4.71 -14.64
C THR A 97 -14.11 -4.87 -15.40
N HIS A 98 -13.79 -6.09 -15.81
CA HIS A 98 -12.58 -6.37 -16.58
C HIS A 98 -12.62 -5.73 -17.98
N ALA A 99 -11.47 -5.22 -18.44
CA ALA A 99 -11.29 -4.63 -19.77
C ALA A 99 -12.30 -3.52 -20.13
N SER A 100 -12.71 -2.74 -19.13
CA SER A 100 -13.69 -1.66 -19.25
C SER A 100 -13.04 -0.27 -19.27
N SER A 101 -13.83 0.79 -19.11
CA SER A 101 -13.36 2.17 -18.89
C SER A 101 -13.16 2.49 -17.41
N PHE A 102 -12.45 3.59 -17.10
CA PHE A 102 -12.25 4.05 -15.72
C PHE A 102 -12.83 5.45 -15.53
N PRO A 103 -13.98 5.63 -14.86
CA PRO A 103 -14.59 6.95 -14.66
C PRO A 103 -13.66 7.95 -13.96
N THR A 104 -13.47 9.13 -14.57
CA THR A 104 -12.59 10.22 -14.08
C THR A 104 -13.05 10.89 -12.79
N LYS A 105 -14.30 10.67 -12.38
CA LYS A 105 -14.85 11.20 -11.13
C LYS A 105 -14.23 10.57 -9.88
N PHE A 106 -13.63 9.38 -10.00
CA PHE A 106 -13.05 8.70 -8.86
C PHE A 106 -11.69 9.29 -8.51
N THR A 107 -11.52 9.64 -7.23
CA THR A 107 -10.22 10.03 -6.70
C THR A 107 -9.34 8.79 -6.53
N VAL A 108 -8.08 8.89 -6.95
CA VAL A 108 -7.08 7.82 -6.84
C VAL A 108 -5.92 8.24 -5.94
N TYR A 109 -5.32 7.29 -5.21
CA TYR A 109 -4.26 7.60 -4.24
C TYR A 109 -3.04 8.32 -4.85
N PRO A 110 -2.59 8.06 -6.10
CA PRO A 110 -1.51 8.83 -6.70
C PRO A 110 -1.88 10.31 -6.84
N GLY A 111 -3.13 10.62 -7.20
CA GLY A 111 -3.63 12.00 -7.25
C GLY A 111 -3.70 12.67 -5.88
N ILE A 112 -4.02 11.92 -4.83
CA ILE A 112 -3.99 12.40 -3.44
C ILE A 112 -2.56 12.74 -3.02
N LEU A 113 -1.61 11.83 -3.27
CA LEU A 113 -0.19 12.04 -2.97
C LEU A 113 0.38 13.24 -3.73
N ALA A 114 0.06 13.37 -5.03
CA ALA A 114 0.49 14.52 -5.84
C ALA A 114 -0.01 15.86 -5.27
N LYS A 115 -1.28 15.93 -4.83
CA LYS A 115 -1.82 17.12 -4.15
C LYS A 115 -1.13 17.42 -2.82
N ALA A 116 -0.60 16.40 -2.14
CA ALA A 116 0.22 16.55 -0.93
C ALA A 116 1.71 16.87 -1.23
N GLY A 117 2.05 17.17 -2.49
CA GLY A 117 3.39 17.56 -2.92
C GLY A 117 4.37 16.40 -3.10
N TYR A 118 3.87 15.17 -3.22
CA TYR A 118 4.69 14.04 -3.67
C TYR A 118 4.89 14.08 -5.17
N PHE A 119 6.05 13.59 -5.60
CA PHE A 119 6.24 13.17 -6.97
C PHE A 119 5.64 11.76 -7.15
N THR A 120 4.80 11.58 -8.17
CA THR A 120 4.06 10.33 -8.38
C THR A 120 4.16 9.83 -9.80
N GLY A 121 4.25 8.51 -9.95
CA GLY A 121 4.16 7.82 -11.24
C GLY A 121 4.40 6.33 -11.06
N PHE A 122 4.55 5.61 -12.16
CA PHE A 122 4.62 4.15 -12.17
C PHE A 122 5.66 3.65 -13.19
N THR A 123 6.05 2.38 -13.05
CA THR A 123 6.75 1.60 -14.09
C THR A 123 6.16 0.18 -14.10
N GLY A 124 6.26 -0.51 -15.24
CA GLY A 124 5.59 -1.82 -15.43
C GLY A 124 4.09 -1.67 -15.72
N LYS A 125 3.28 -2.65 -15.27
CA LYS A 125 1.84 -2.69 -15.55
C LYS A 125 1.06 -1.78 -14.57
N PRO A 126 0.39 -0.72 -15.04
CA PRO A 126 -0.46 0.14 -14.20
C PRO A 126 -1.86 -0.47 -14.03
N TRP A 127 -2.92 0.33 -14.00
CA TRP A 127 -4.28 -0.18 -14.17
C TRP A 127 -4.49 -0.72 -15.60
N GLY A 128 -5.09 -1.90 -15.70
CA GLY A 128 -5.45 -2.53 -16.97
C GLY A 128 -5.72 -4.04 -16.82
N PRO A 129 -6.23 -4.70 -17.87
CA PRO A 129 -6.60 -4.15 -19.19
C PRO A 129 -7.83 -3.23 -19.15
N GLY A 130 -7.97 -2.35 -20.14
CA GLY A 130 -9.06 -1.38 -20.25
C GLY A 130 -8.62 -0.12 -21.00
N VAL A 131 -9.55 0.81 -21.23
CA VAL A 131 -9.27 2.06 -21.94
C VAL A 131 -9.63 3.24 -21.04
N TRP A 132 -8.62 3.83 -20.40
CA TRP A 132 -8.81 4.96 -19.49
C TRP A 132 -8.94 6.27 -20.25
N GLU A 133 -8.35 6.34 -21.44
CA GLU A 133 -8.36 7.47 -22.37
C GLU A 133 -9.80 7.82 -22.77
N GLU A 134 -10.62 6.80 -23.05
CA GLU A 134 -12.03 6.97 -23.44
C GLU A 134 -12.89 7.60 -22.33
N ALA A 135 -12.50 7.40 -21.07
CA ALA A 135 -13.17 8.04 -19.93
C ALA A 135 -12.72 9.50 -19.70
N GLY A 136 -11.75 9.99 -20.49
CA GLY A 136 -11.26 11.36 -20.44
C GLY A 136 -10.15 11.62 -19.42
N TRP A 137 -9.44 10.57 -18.98
CA TRP A 137 -8.27 10.76 -18.12
C TRP A 137 -7.12 11.43 -18.91
N PRO A 138 -6.44 12.43 -18.34
CA PRO A 138 -5.32 13.11 -19.01
C PRO A 138 -4.03 12.28 -19.03
N GLN A 139 -3.94 11.26 -18.18
CA GLN A 139 -2.84 10.32 -18.05
C GLN A 139 -3.38 9.05 -17.36
N ASN A 140 -2.61 7.97 -17.35
CA ASN A 140 -3.01 6.75 -16.67
C ASN A 140 -3.42 7.03 -15.20
N PRO A 141 -4.51 6.41 -14.68
CA PRO A 141 -4.94 6.58 -13.29
C PRO A 141 -3.87 6.25 -12.23
N ALA A 142 -2.85 5.45 -12.58
CA ALA A 142 -1.71 5.15 -11.72
C ALA A 142 -0.64 6.26 -11.67
N GLY A 143 -0.75 7.30 -12.50
CA GLY A 143 0.19 8.42 -12.57
C GLY A 143 0.92 8.50 -13.91
N LYS A 144 2.01 9.28 -13.94
CA LYS A 144 2.89 9.40 -15.11
C LYS A 144 3.76 8.13 -15.23
N GLU A 145 3.94 7.65 -16.45
CA GLU A 145 4.88 6.55 -16.72
C GLU A 145 6.33 7.02 -16.59
N PHE A 146 7.16 6.20 -15.95
CA PHE A 146 8.60 6.35 -15.91
C PHE A 146 9.26 5.32 -16.82
N GLU A 147 10.19 5.82 -17.64
CA GLU A 147 11.04 4.99 -18.48
C GLU A 147 11.70 3.90 -17.62
N PRO A 148 11.67 2.64 -18.07
CA PRO A 148 12.35 1.56 -17.37
C PRO A 148 13.85 1.87 -17.32
N TYR A 149 14.37 2.13 -16.13
CA TYR A 149 15.80 2.22 -15.92
C TYR A 149 16.39 0.80 -16.01
N GLN A 150 17.12 0.52 -17.08
CA GLN A 150 17.85 -0.73 -17.20
C GLN A 150 19.06 -0.70 -16.26
N LEU A 151 19.07 -1.61 -15.28
CA LEU A 151 20.27 -1.87 -14.50
C LEU A 151 21.28 -2.55 -15.43
N ASN A 152 22.31 -1.81 -15.83
CA ASN A 152 23.37 -2.33 -16.70
C ASN A 152 24.13 -3.51 -16.06
N ASN A 153 24.10 -3.62 -14.74
CA ASN A 153 24.62 -4.74 -13.96
C ASN A 153 23.55 -5.15 -12.95
N LEU A 154 22.93 -6.31 -13.14
CA LEU A 154 22.14 -6.92 -12.08
C LEU A 154 23.12 -7.33 -10.97
N PRO A 155 22.90 -6.92 -9.70
CA PRO A 155 23.69 -7.46 -8.61
C PRO A 155 23.56 -8.99 -8.63
N GLU A 156 24.68 -9.70 -8.57
CA GLU A 156 24.68 -11.14 -8.35
C GLU A 156 23.86 -11.39 -7.08
N GLY A 157 22.81 -12.22 -7.23
CA GLY A 157 21.82 -12.47 -6.18
C GLY A 157 22.40 -13.09 -4.93
#